data_AF-A0A353Z5T0-F1
#
_entry.id   AF-A0A353Z5T0-F1
#
_cell.length_a   1.000
_cell.length_b   1.000
_cell.length_c   1.000
_cell.angle_alpha   90.00
_cell.angle_beta   90.00
_cell.angle_gamma   90.00
#
_symmetry.space_group_name_H-M   'P 1'
#
loop_
_entity.id
_entity.type
_entity.pdbx_description
1 polymer ?
#
loop_
_entity_poly.entity_id
_entity_poly.type
_entity_poly.pdbx_seq_one_letter_code
_entity_poly.pdbx_strand_id
1 'polypeptide(L)'
;MAAMLRPSLSFAAGLGLLAGSVGCSHMTETRVITAFHQSLEKHDLDALRAQVSDDFETRAVRGADTFAALNLIDFPEGKIKIVKVVDTEKDDRKRPIEKKVTIEVGEEKRQMIVMLKREGDTKRWVVDDEFLRREDIEKNKTLSARLEVLVAVNRTINAWRSGDRNDIGTVATPEFSQALVSLNPDHFRQLSQKLTAGIAPQARVLPNEKIGEETAVVHVPRSDGELVLRYRRGDSRWQLDDISVETRKGNSEIASVRDMTSALGTAVWFLQSYREQNKARLAELCESQFFRGSLKDSDLSQVPLPEGPSSMQDFEVDLKDNTAAILVRNGDEAVKINLDRMSEKTIHEKPTYLVNEVTIYELKSNQDKRLSALYNSRSALESFASALARQDLPGLLNHSTHDFKDKVWQATTEQHFAWMPLDEFQAGKPRVLQTLFKGPLTEILVEHGSTPVTYQLRDEEGQIRVDDVMMPAADYPQSLKATLEAVIPVANFALALESGDIKRVRSTVAEDFTRSVWRYLDEVPQFDPAPESYLKNSLSAISVQGNGAVVVLGNGRRGAQVSLRRENGRYRVEDMTLVAGALPDERIALKRTIRTQLAEGRYSSVSDVEMLAGSEREDLIDFNE
;
A
#
# COMPACT_ATOMS: atom_id res chain seq x y z
N MET A 1 -25.33 -42.39 87.98
CA MET A 1 -26.12 -42.56 89.22
C MET A 1 -27.36 -41.70 89.06
N ALA A 2 -28.47 -42.29 88.61
CA ALA A 2 -29.59 -42.69 89.47
C ALA A 2 -30.37 -41.46 90.00
N ALA A 3 -31.69 -41.33 89.92
CA ALA A 3 -32.75 -42.12 89.32
C ALA A 3 -34.06 -41.28 89.37
N MET A 4 -34.99 -41.60 88.47
CA MET A 4 -36.45 -41.64 88.67
C MET A 4 -37.24 -40.38 89.07
N LEU A 5 -38.25 -40.05 88.23
CA LEU A 5 -39.66 -40.41 88.49
C LEU A 5 -40.49 -40.39 87.18
N ARG A 6 -41.27 -41.47 87.00
CA ARG A 6 -42.25 -41.84 85.95
C ARG A 6 -43.66 -41.31 86.33
N PRO A 7 -44.79 -41.74 85.70
CA PRO A 7 -45.22 -41.99 84.30
C PRO A 7 -46.52 -41.17 83.96
N SER A 8 -47.14 -41.14 82.77
CA SER A 8 -48.02 -42.17 82.16
C SER A 8 -48.70 -41.68 80.87
N LEU A 9 -48.76 -42.56 79.83
CA LEU A 9 -49.87 -42.93 78.88
C LEU A 9 -50.88 -41.82 78.41
N SER A 10 -51.37 -41.70 77.16
CA SER A 10 -51.37 -42.50 75.91
C SER A 10 -51.96 -41.67 74.75
N PHE A 11 -51.50 -41.95 73.51
CA PHE A 11 -52.17 -41.96 72.19
C PHE A 11 -53.49 -41.17 71.92
N ALA A 12 -53.47 -40.31 70.88
CA ALA A 12 -54.16 -40.46 69.57
C ALA A 12 -54.72 -39.14 68.96
N ALA A 13 -54.47 -38.96 67.65
CA ALA A 13 -55.12 -38.08 66.65
C ALA A 13 -55.05 -36.55 66.86
N GLY A 14 -54.89 -35.65 65.88
CA GLY A 14 -54.88 -35.68 64.42
C GLY A 14 -55.09 -34.23 63.90
N LEU A 15 -54.67 -33.95 62.65
CA LEU A 15 -54.87 -32.71 61.84
C LEU A 15 -54.12 -31.43 62.29
N GLY A 16 -53.49 -30.64 61.41
CA GLY A 16 -53.45 -30.70 59.94
C GLY A 16 -52.50 -29.67 59.30
N LEU A 17 -51.97 -30.08 58.15
CA LEU A 17 -51.71 -29.31 56.92
C LEU A 17 -51.66 -27.77 56.98
N LEU A 18 -50.47 -27.23 56.67
CA LEU A 18 -50.32 -26.07 55.78
C LEU A 18 -49.24 -26.38 54.74
N ALA A 19 -49.65 -27.06 53.66
CA ALA A 19 -48.94 -27.06 52.40
C ALA A 19 -49.30 -25.76 51.64
N GLY A 20 -48.38 -24.80 51.64
CA GLY A 20 -48.47 -23.61 50.80
C GLY A 20 -48.00 -23.91 49.39
N SER A 21 -48.93 -23.84 48.44
CA SER A 21 -48.77 -23.94 47.01
C SER A 21 -47.68 -23.03 46.42
N VAL A 22 -46.60 -23.62 45.90
CA VAL A 22 -45.70 -22.97 44.93
C VAL A 22 -46.09 -23.48 43.54
N GLY A 23 -47.00 -22.77 42.89
CA GLY A 23 -47.43 -23.16 41.54
C GLY A 23 -48.61 -22.35 41.06
N CYS A 24 -48.40 -21.06 40.74
CA CYS A 24 -49.32 -20.22 39.93
C CYS A 24 -48.80 -18.78 39.70
N SER A 25 -47.51 -18.45 39.93
CA SER A 25 -47.07 -17.03 40.00
C SER A 25 -46.72 -16.35 38.67
N HIS A 26 -46.74 -17.03 37.51
CA HIS A 26 -46.29 -16.46 36.23
C HIS A 26 -47.13 -16.86 35.00
N MET A 27 -48.46 -17.05 35.16
CA MET A 27 -49.34 -17.54 34.08
C MET A 27 -49.37 -16.62 32.84
N THR A 28 -49.30 -15.30 33.03
CA THR A 28 -49.32 -14.34 31.92
C THR A 28 -48.05 -14.43 31.10
N GLU A 29 -46.89 -14.44 31.74
CA GLU A 29 -45.58 -14.58 31.09
C GLU A 29 -45.49 -15.91 30.36
N THR A 30 -45.93 -17.02 30.98
CA THR A 30 -45.92 -18.34 30.33
C THR A 30 -46.80 -18.34 29.08
N ARG A 31 -48.00 -17.74 29.14
CA ARG A 31 -48.92 -17.69 28.01
C ARG A 31 -48.35 -16.90 26.83
N VAL A 32 -47.81 -15.70 27.08
CA VAL A 32 -47.27 -14.82 26.03
C VAL A 32 -46.04 -15.44 25.37
N ILE A 33 -45.08 -15.91 26.18
CA ILE A 33 -43.84 -16.51 25.65
C ILE A 33 -44.16 -17.82 24.90
N THR A 34 -45.05 -18.65 25.43
CA THR A 34 -45.45 -19.89 24.73
C THR A 34 -46.16 -19.60 23.41
N ALA A 35 -47.05 -18.60 23.37
CA ALA A 35 -47.73 -18.21 22.13
C ALA A 35 -46.75 -17.67 21.09
N PHE A 36 -45.76 -16.87 21.52
CA PHE A 36 -44.68 -16.39 20.66
C PHE A 36 -43.85 -17.54 20.07
N HIS A 37 -43.30 -18.45 20.89
CA HIS A 37 -42.51 -19.58 20.36
C HIS A 37 -43.35 -20.49 19.47
N GLN A 38 -44.62 -20.74 19.80
CA GLN A 38 -45.51 -21.54 18.94
C GLN A 38 -45.77 -20.87 17.59
N SER A 39 -45.84 -19.54 17.53
CA SER A 39 -45.99 -18.82 16.26
C SER A 39 -44.74 -18.95 15.37
N LEU A 40 -43.55 -18.97 16.00
CA LEU A 40 -42.28 -19.23 15.31
C LEU A 40 -42.21 -20.69 14.82
N GLU A 41 -42.51 -21.67 15.67
CA GLU A 41 -42.49 -23.11 15.31
C GLU A 41 -43.49 -23.46 14.20
N LYS A 42 -44.66 -22.81 14.16
CA LYS A 42 -45.72 -23.07 13.17
C LYS A 42 -45.63 -22.23 11.91
N HIS A 43 -44.66 -21.31 11.83
CA HIS A 43 -44.55 -20.32 10.76
C HIS A 43 -45.83 -19.47 10.58
N ASP A 44 -46.49 -19.09 11.67
CA ASP A 44 -47.75 -18.33 11.66
C ASP A 44 -47.48 -16.83 11.80
N LEU A 45 -47.50 -16.12 10.67
CA LEU A 45 -47.18 -14.69 10.59
C LEU A 45 -48.16 -13.82 11.38
N ASP A 46 -49.46 -14.11 11.30
CA ASP A 46 -50.50 -13.30 11.93
C ASP A 46 -50.48 -13.51 13.44
N ALA A 47 -50.25 -14.74 13.90
CA ALA A 47 -50.03 -15.02 15.30
C ALA A 47 -48.75 -14.35 15.82
N LEU A 48 -47.65 -14.39 15.06
CA LEU A 48 -46.38 -13.75 15.44
C LEU A 48 -46.57 -12.25 15.66
N ARG A 49 -47.18 -11.54 14.70
CA ARG A 49 -47.50 -10.11 14.81
C ARG A 49 -48.31 -9.79 16.06
N ALA A 50 -49.29 -10.63 16.39
CA ALA A 50 -50.12 -10.42 17.57
C ALA A 50 -49.40 -10.67 18.91
N GLN A 51 -48.20 -11.27 18.91
CA GLN A 51 -47.43 -11.58 20.13
C GLN A 51 -46.18 -10.71 20.31
N VAL A 52 -45.83 -9.85 19.35
CA VAL A 52 -44.60 -9.04 19.39
C VAL A 52 -44.91 -7.54 19.49
N SER A 53 -43.93 -6.74 19.92
CA SER A 53 -44.06 -5.28 19.92
C SER A 53 -43.94 -4.69 18.51
N ASP A 54 -44.43 -3.45 18.33
CA ASP A 54 -44.28 -2.69 17.08
C ASP A 54 -42.80 -2.57 16.65
N ASP A 55 -41.89 -2.41 17.62
CA ASP A 55 -40.45 -2.32 17.37
C ASP A 55 -39.90 -3.64 16.83
N PHE A 56 -40.28 -4.78 17.44
CA PHE A 56 -39.90 -6.11 16.95
C PHE A 56 -40.51 -6.38 15.57
N GLU A 57 -41.79 -6.08 15.37
CA GLU A 57 -42.47 -6.26 14.08
C GLU A 57 -41.76 -5.46 12.99
N THR A 58 -41.52 -4.18 13.26
CA THR A 58 -40.87 -3.26 12.33
C THR A 58 -39.46 -3.72 11.98
N ARG A 59 -38.71 -4.34 12.89
CA ARG A 59 -37.35 -4.83 12.60
C ARG A 59 -37.33 -6.20 11.93
N ALA A 60 -38.01 -7.19 12.50
CA ALA A 60 -37.76 -8.60 12.19
C ALA A 60 -38.85 -9.30 11.37
N VAL A 61 -40.07 -8.75 11.30
CA VAL A 61 -41.21 -9.42 10.68
C VAL A 61 -41.38 -8.96 9.23
N ARG A 62 -41.12 -9.87 8.29
CA ARG A 62 -41.02 -9.66 6.84
C ARG A 62 -41.62 -10.85 6.07
N GLY A 63 -42.82 -11.27 6.46
CA GLY A 63 -43.53 -12.36 5.78
C GLY A 63 -42.76 -13.69 5.84
N ALA A 64 -42.74 -14.42 4.74
CA ALA A 64 -42.04 -15.71 4.65
C ALA A 64 -40.52 -15.62 4.90
N ASP A 65 -39.91 -14.45 4.64
CA ASP A 65 -38.47 -14.25 4.84
C ASP A 65 -38.07 -14.39 6.31
N THR A 66 -38.95 -14.03 7.26
CA THR A 66 -38.67 -14.14 8.71
C THR A 66 -38.45 -15.59 9.12
N PHE A 67 -39.30 -16.50 8.65
CA PHE A 67 -39.17 -17.92 8.98
C PHE A 67 -38.01 -18.58 8.23
N ALA A 68 -37.74 -18.15 6.99
CA ALA A 68 -36.54 -18.57 6.28
C ALA A 68 -35.26 -18.14 7.03
N ALA A 69 -35.22 -16.92 7.57
CA ALA A 69 -34.13 -16.42 8.40
C ALA A 69 -34.01 -17.16 9.74
N LEU A 70 -35.12 -17.54 10.36
CA LEU A 70 -35.14 -18.32 11.61
C LEU A 70 -34.44 -19.68 11.42
N ASN A 71 -34.64 -20.35 10.28
CA ASN A 71 -33.97 -21.61 9.95
C ASN A 71 -32.44 -21.49 9.80
N LEU A 72 -31.91 -20.27 9.66
CA LEU A 72 -30.47 -20.04 9.57
C LEU A 72 -29.80 -20.01 10.94
N ILE A 73 -30.56 -19.78 12.01
CA ILE A 73 -30.05 -19.75 13.39
C ILE A 73 -30.39 -21.02 14.16
N ASP A 74 -29.57 -21.30 15.15
CA ASP A 74 -29.81 -22.37 16.11
C ASP A 74 -30.83 -21.90 17.17
N PHE A 75 -32.10 -21.83 16.77
CA PHE A 75 -33.21 -21.44 17.65
C PHE A 75 -33.67 -22.64 18.49
N PRO A 76 -33.76 -22.54 19.83
CA PRO A 76 -34.15 -23.66 20.68
C PRO A 76 -35.66 -23.96 20.58
N GLU A 77 -36.00 -25.23 20.36
CA GLU A 77 -37.39 -25.70 20.27
C GLU A 77 -37.79 -26.55 21.49
N GLY A 78 -39.09 -26.61 21.79
CA GLY A 78 -39.64 -27.51 22.80
C GLY A 78 -40.25 -26.83 24.02
N LYS A 79 -40.44 -27.60 25.11
CA LYS A 79 -41.19 -27.13 26.29
C LYS A 79 -40.47 -25.96 26.99
N ILE A 80 -41.21 -24.88 27.23
CA ILE A 80 -40.72 -23.67 27.92
C ILE A 80 -41.01 -23.76 29.42
N LYS A 81 -40.02 -23.43 30.24
CA LYS A 81 -40.15 -23.28 31.69
C LYS A 81 -39.63 -21.92 32.13
N ILE A 82 -40.42 -21.17 32.88
CA ILE A 82 -39.98 -19.89 33.46
C ILE A 82 -39.11 -20.15 34.69
N VAL A 83 -37.91 -19.57 34.70
CA VAL A 83 -36.95 -19.66 35.80
C VAL A 83 -37.00 -18.41 36.68
N LYS A 84 -37.09 -17.22 36.09
CA LYS A 84 -37.04 -15.95 36.82
C LYS A 84 -37.78 -14.85 36.07
N VAL A 85 -38.47 -13.97 36.80
CA VAL A 85 -39.09 -12.75 36.27
C VAL A 85 -38.58 -11.55 37.07
N VAL A 86 -38.19 -10.48 36.38
CA VAL A 86 -37.75 -9.21 36.97
C VAL A 86 -38.50 -8.07 36.28
N ASP A 87 -39.22 -7.25 37.03
CA ASP A 87 -39.79 -6.00 36.51
C ASP A 87 -38.64 -5.01 36.27
N THR A 88 -38.44 -4.57 35.02
CA THR A 88 -37.35 -3.66 34.63
C THR A 88 -37.77 -2.21 34.64
N GLU A 89 -39.02 -1.93 34.27
CA GLU A 89 -39.58 -0.58 34.25
C GLU A 89 -41.01 -0.57 34.80
N LYS A 90 -41.38 0.53 35.48
CA LYS A 90 -42.70 0.72 36.07
C LYS A 90 -43.27 2.09 35.71
N ASP A 91 -44.57 2.15 35.46
CA ASP A 91 -45.29 3.42 35.26
C ASP A 91 -45.36 4.26 36.54
N ASP A 92 -45.89 5.48 36.44
CA ASP A 92 -46.11 6.41 37.56
C ASP A 92 -46.93 5.80 38.71
N ARG A 93 -47.72 4.75 38.42
CA ARG A 93 -48.54 4.02 39.39
C ARG A 93 -47.83 2.76 39.92
N LYS A 94 -46.51 2.66 39.72
CA LYS A 94 -45.64 1.53 40.11
C LYS A 94 -46.07 0.19 39.50
N ARG A 95 -46.80 0.19 38.38
CA ARG A 95 -47.17 -1.05 37.66
C ARG A 95 -46.08 -1.37 36.65
N PRO A 96 -45.65 -2.64 36.52
CA PRO A 96 -44.65 -3.01 35.55
C PRO A 96 -45.15 -2.74 34.12
N ILE A 97 -44.31 -2.07 33.34
CA ILE A 97 -44.50 -1.81 31.91
C ILE A 97 -43.47 -2.56 31.07
N GLU A 98 -42.34 -2.94 31.66
CA GLU A 98 -41.36 -3.85 31.06
C GLU A 98 -40.93 -4.92 32.05
N LYS A 99 -40.68 -6.12 31.53
CA LYS A 99 -40.22 -7.29 32.30
C LYS A 99 -39.11 -8.02 31.57
N LYS A 100 -38.12 -8.47 32.34
CA LYS A 100 -37.08 -9.40 31.91
C LYS A 100 -37.40 -10.79 32.46
N VAL A 101 -37.63 -11.74 31.56
CA VAL A 101 -38.01 -13.12 31.90
C VAL A 101 -36.90 -14.07 31.48
N THR A 102 -36.35 -14.85 32.42
CA THR A 102 -35.41 -15.94 32.12
C THR A 102 -36.17 -17.25 31.98
N ILE A 103 -35.98 -17.94 30.85
CA ILE A 103 -36.63 -19.21 30.52
C ILE A 103 -35.61 -20.32 30.27
N GLU A 104 -36.03 -21.56 30.47
CA GLU A 104 -35.36 -22.80 30.04
C GLU A 104 -36.21 -23.43 28.93
N VAL A 105 -35.59 -23.75 27.79
CA VAL A 105 -36.27 -24.36 26.63
C VAL A 105 -35.69 -25.74 26.32
N GLY A 106 -36.58 -26.70 26.02
CA GLY A 106 -36.22 -28.03 25.55
C GLY A 106 -35.68 -28.97 26.64
N GLU A 107 -35.29 -30.18 26.24
CA GLU A 107 -34.75 -31.19 27.18
C GLU A 107 -33.34 -30.81 27.70
N GLU A 108 -32.56 -30.11 26.89
CA GLU A 108 -31.24 -29.59 27.24
C GLU A 108 -31.30 -28.38 28.20
N LYS A 109 -32.50 -27.87 28.51
CA LYS A 109 -32.74 -26.73 29.40
C LYS A 109 -31.91 -25.51 29.05
N ARG A 110 -31.87 -25.16 27.76
CA ARG A 110 -31.10 -24.01 27.28
C ARG A 110 -31.70 -22.72 27.85
N GLN A 111 -30.87 -21.92 28.51
CA GLN A 111 -31.32 -20.69 29.16
C GLN A 111 -31.36 -19.51 28.18
N MET A 112 -32.51 -18.85 28.12
CA MET A 112 -32.76 -17.68 27.26
C MET A 112 -33.42 -16.57 28.08
N ILE A 113 -33.39 -15.34 27.56
CA ILE A 113 -33.97 -14.18 28.21
C ILE A 113 -34.91 -13.45 27.26
N VAL A 114 -36.18 -13.34 27.66
CA VAL A 114 -37.22 -12.66 26.91
C VAL A 114 -37.54 -11.33 27.59
N MET A 115 -37.56 -10.26 26.80
CA MET A 115 -38.04 -8.95 27.21
C MET A 115 -39.52 -8.85 26.84
N LEU A 116 -40.36 -8.56 27.82
CA LEU A 116 -41.79 -8.32 27.61
C LEU A 116 -42.07 -6.84 27.83
N LYS A 117 -42.87 -6.25 26.94
CA LYS A 117 -43.33 -4.87 27.04
C LYS A 117 -44.84 -4.84 27.05
N ARG A 118 -45.38 -3.87 27.77
CA ARG A 118 -46.81 -3.63 27.81
C ARG A 118 -47.19 -2.63 26.73
N GLU A 119 -47.94 -3.10 25.74
CA GLU A 119 -48.36 -2.29 24.60
C GLU A 119 -49.32 -1.17 25.04
N GLY A 120 -49.08 0.06 24.57
CA GLY A 120 -49.73 1.28 25.09
C GLY A 120 -51.27 1.25 24.98
N ASP A 121 -51.78 0.99 23.78
CA ASP A 121 -53.22 1.09 23.48
C ASP A 121 -54.01 -0.12 23.98
N THR A 122 -53.47 -1.33 23.81
CA THR A 122 -54.19 -2.55 24.17
C THR A 122 -53.90 -3.05 25.57
N LYS A 123 -52.86 -2.49 26.22
CA LYS A 123 -52.37 -2.87 27.57
C LYS A 123 -52.00 -4.35 27.71
N ARG A 124 -51.84 -5.06 26.59
CA ARG A 124 -51.42 -6.46 26.51
C ARG A 124 -49.91 -6.56 26.71
N TRP A 125 -49.48 -7.70 27.23
CA TRP A 125 -48.07 -8.06 27.28
C TRP A 125 -47.70 -8.72 25.96
N VAL A 126 -46.66 -8.20 25.33
CA VAL A 126 -46.09 -8.73 24.08
C VAL A 126 -44.59 -8.93 24.27
N VAL A 127 -43.99 -9.77 23.43
CA VAL A 127 -42.55 -9.95 23.36
C VAL A 127 -41.95 -8.73 22.67
N ASP A 128 -41.11 -8.00 23.40
CA ASP A 128 -40.37 -6.88 22.85
C ASP A 128 -39.10 -7.36 22.16
N ASP A 129 -38.39 -8.30 22.79
CA ASP A 129 -37.26 -8.99 22.16
C ASP A 129 -36.84 -10.25 22.92
N GLU A 130 -35.89 -10.99 22.36
CA GLU A 130 -35.33 -12.20 22.97
C GLU A 130 -33.81 -12.28 22.81
N PHE A 131 -33.13 -12.77 23.84
CA PHE A 131 -31.70 -13.05 23.86
C PHE A 131 -31.50 -14.57 23.96
N LEU A 132 -30.90 -15.16 22.93
CA LEU A 132 -30.72 -16.62 22.82
C LEU A 132 -29.64 -17.15 23.78
N ARG A 133 -28.72 -16.28 24.21
CA ARG A 133 -27.64 -16.60 25.16
C ARG A 133 -27.47 -15.49 26.18
N ARG A 134 -26.91 -15.82 27.36
CA ARG A 134 -26.66 -14.84 28.41
C ARG A 134 -25.64 -13.77 28.01
N GLU A 135 -24.61 -14.15 27.25
CA GLU A 135 -23.60 -13.24 26.67
C GLU A 135 -24.17 -12.22 25.68
N ASP A 136 -25.33 -12.53 25.07
CA ASP A 136 -25.96 -11.65 24.08
C ASP A 136 -26.48 -10.36 24.73
N ILE A 137 -26.81 -10.40 26.03
CA ILE A 137 -27.30 -9.22 26.75
C ILE A 137 -26.21 -8.17 26.92
N GLU A 138 -25.00 -8.59 27.28
CA GLU A 138 -23.87 -7.67 27.47
C GLU A 138 -23.48 -7.00 26.15
N LYS A 139 -23.71 -7.70 25.03
CA LYS A 139 -23.42 -7.22 23.67
C LYS A 139 -24.65 -6.63 22.95
N ASN A 140 -25.80 -6.50 23.63
CA ASN A 140 -27.10 -6.08 23.07
C ASN A 140 -27.52 -6.80 21.77
N LYS A 141 -27.26 -8.11 21.68
CA LYS A 141 -27.51 -8.95 20.49
C LYS A 141 -28.87 -9.62 20.55
N THR A 142 -29.90 -8.85 20.22
CA THR A 142 -31.26 -9.34 20.29
C THR A 142 -31.65 -10.23 19.09
N LEU A 143 -32.70 -11.04 19.25
CA LEU A 143 -33.26 -11.88 18.21
C LEU A 143 -33.79 -11.03 17.05
N SER A 144 -34.46 -9.92 17.35
CA SER A 144 -34.99 -9.02 16.32
C SER A 144 -33.88 -8.46 15.42
N ALA A 145 -32.76 -8.02 16.01
CA ALA A 145 -31.61 -7.51 15.28
C ALA A 145 -30.94 -8.59 14.43
N ARG A 146 -30.84 -9.83 14.94
CA ARG A 146 -30.33 -10.97 14.16
C ARG A 146 -31.22 -11.30 12.97
N LEU A 147 -32.54 -11.37 13.18
CA LEU A 147 -33.49 -11.67 12.13
C LEU A 147 -33.50 -10.59 11.05
N GLU A 148 -33.41 -9.31 11.43
CA GLU A 148 -33.33 -8.19 10.48
C GLU A 148 -32.17 -8.35 9.49
N VAL A 149 -30.97 -8.67 9.99
CA VAL A 149 -29.77 -8.92 9.16
C VAL A 149 -29.92 -10.21 8.35
N LEU A 150 -30.43 -11.29 8.94
CA LEU A 150 -30.57 -12.58 8.24
C LEU A 150 -31.61 -12.56 7.12
N VAL A 151 -32.67 -11.76 7.26
CA VAL A 151 -33.62 -11.48 6.16
C VAL A 151 -32.87 -10.78 5.01
N ALA A 152 -32.00 -9.81 5.31
CA ALA A 152 -31.17 -9.17 4.29
C ALA A 152 -30.21 -10.16 3.62
N VAL A 153 -29.60 -11.07 4.39
CA VAL A 153 -28.73 -12.15 3.87
C VAL A 153 -29.48 -13.07 2.91
N ASN A 154 -30.66 -13.54 3.29
CA ASN A 154 -31.45 -14.42 2.43
C ASN A 154 -31.82 -13.73 1.10
N ARG A 155 -32.26 -12.47 1.16
CA ARG A 155 -32.54 -11.67 -0.04
C ARG A 155 -31.31 -11.46 -0.91
N THR A 156 -30.17 -11.15 -0.30
CA THR A 156 -28.88 -11.02 -0.98
C THR A 156 -28.51 -12.30 -1.71
N ILE A 157 -28.52 -13.45 -1.03
CA ILE A 157 -28.15 -14.74 -1.64
C ILE A 157 -29.08 -15.07 -2.81
N ASN A 158 -30.39 -14.84 -2.66
CA ASN A 158 -31.37 -15.10 -3.72
C ASN A 158 -31.19 -14.16 -4.92
N ALA A 159 -30.93 -12.87 -4.68
CA ALA A 159 -30.65 -11.92 -5.75
C ALA A 159 -29.35 -12.25 -6.50
N TRP A 160 -28.31 -12.73 -5.81
CA TRP A 160 -27.10 -13.22 -6.47
C TRP A 160 -27.33 -14.53 -7.22
N ARG A 161 -28.20 -15.43 -6.74
CA ARG A 161 -28.55 -16.69 -7.42
C ARG A 161 -29.40 -16.48 -8.67
N SER A 162 -30.25 -15.44 -8.71
CA SER A 162 -31.03 -15.12 -9.92
C SER A 162 -30.13 -14.74 -11.08
N GLY A 163 -28.97 -14.13 -10.79
CA GLY A 163 -28.05 -13.64 -11.79
C GLY A 163 -28.58 -12.41 -12.53
N ASP A 164 -29.67 -11.79 -12.05
CA ASP A 164 -30.18 -10.52 -12.54
C ASP A 164 -29.58 -9.36 -11.74
N ARG A 165 -28.99 -8.40 -12.46
CA ARG A 165 -28.39 -7.21 -11.87
C ARG A 165 -29.43 -6.29 -11.23
N ASN A 166 -30.66 -6.27 -11.76
CA ASN A 166 -31.72 -5.43 -11.23
C ASN A 166 -32.10 -5.87 -9.81
N ASP A 167 -32.12 -7.18 -9.55
CA ASP A 167 -32.39 -7.72 -8.21
C ASP A 167 -31.32 -7.28 -7.21
N ILE A 168 -30.04 -7.22 -7.62
CA ILE A 168 -28.95 -6.74 -6.74
C ILE A 168 -29.15 -5.28 -6.35
N GLY A 169 -29.58 -4.43 -7.28
CA GLY A 169 -29.86 -3.01 -6.99
C GLY A 169 -30.91 -2.84 -5.89
N THR A 170 -31.80 -3.83 -5.72
CA THR A 170 -32.79 -3.81 -4.65
C THR A 170 -32.28 -4.25 -3.29
N VAL A 171 -31.07 -4.85 -3.18
CA VAL A 171 -30.49 -5.37 -1.92
C VAL A 171 -29.17 -4.72 -1.53
N ALA A 172 -28.47 -4.10 -2.49
CA ALA A 172 -27.19 -3.43 -2.30
C ALA A 172 -27.32 -1.94 -2.00
N THR A 173 -26.25 -1.35 -1.49
CA THR A 173 -26.10 0.11 -1.37
C THR A 173 -26.02 0.74 -2.76
N PRO A 174 -26.38 2.03 -2.92
CA PRO A 174 -26.28 2.71 -4.21
C PRO A 174 -24.87 2.65 -4.80
N GLU A 175 -23.84 2.81 -3.96
CA GLU A 175 -22.44 2.83 -4.39
C GLU A 175 -21.96 1.45 -4.85
N PHE A 176 -22.35 0.38 -4.12
CA PHE A 176 -22.02 -0.98 -4.55
C PHE A 176 -22.76 -1.36 -5.83
N SER A 177 -24.03 -0.99 -5.95
CA SER A 177 -24.81 -1.19 -7.18
C SER A 177 -24.16 -0.50 -8.39
N GLN A 178 -23.69 0.74 -8.21
CA GLN A 178 -23.02 1.49 -9.27
C GLN A 178 -21.67 0.85 -9.67
N ALA A 179 -20.93 0.26 -8.74
CA ALA A 179 -19.71 -0.48 -9.07
C ALA A 179 -20.01 -1.67 -9.99
N LEU A 180 -21.09 -2.42 -9.72
CA LEU A 180 -21.51 -3.58 -10.51
C LEU A 180 -22.03 -3.23 -11.91
N VAL A 181 -22.58 -2.03 -12.11
CA VAL A 181 -23.04 -1.56 -13.43
C VAL A 181 -21.89 -1.51 -14.45
N SER A 182 -20.65 -1.31 -13.99
CA SER A 182 -19.47 -1.25 -14.86
C SER A 182 -19.14 -2.58 -15.55
N LEU A 183 -19.63 -3.70 -15.02
CA LEU A 183 -19.47 -5.00 -15.67
C LEU A 183 -20.45 -5.16 -16.83
N ASN A 184 -20.07 -5.86 -17.90
CA ASN A 184 -21.05 -6.30 -18.90
C ASN A 184 -21.95 -7.44 -18.31
N PRO A 185 -23.09 -7.78 -18.95
CA PRO A 185 -24.02 -8.78 -18.41
C PRO A 185 -23.40 -10.17 -18.22
N ASP A 186 -22.53 -10.62 -19.13
CA ASP A 186 -21.92 -11.95 -19.06
C ASP A 186 -20.88 -12.05 -17.95
N HIS A 187 -20.05 -11.01 -17.76
CA HIS A 187 -19.14 -10.88 -16.62
C HIS A 187 -19.92 -10.92 -15.31
N PHE A 188 -21.01 -10.16 -15.22
CA PHE A 188 -21.84 -10.16 -14.03
C PHE A 188 -22.44 -11.56 -13.73
N ARG A 189 -22.91 -12.28 -14.76
CA ARG A 189 -23.40 -13.66 -14.59
C ARG A 189 -22.30 -14.61 -14.09
N GLN A 190 -21.10 -14.50 -14.63
CA GLN A 190 -19.94 -15.30 -14.16
C GLN A 190 -19.54 -14.95 -12.73
N LEU A 191 -19.58 -13.67 -12.35
CA LEU A 191 -19.36 -13.22 -10.97
C LEU A 191 -20.39 -13.87 -10.04
N SER A 192 -21.66 -13.72 -10.38
CA SER A 192 -22.80 -14.26 -9.64
C SER A 192 -22.64 -15.78 -9.42
N GLN A 193 -22.27 -16.52 -10.46
CA GLN A 193 -21.97 -17.94 -10.36
C GLN A 193 -20.78 -18.22 -9.43
N LYS A 194 -19.67 -17.49 -9.54
CA LYS A 194 -18.49 -17.65 -8.66
C LYS A 194 -18.80 -17.35 -7.19
N LEU A 195 -19.64 -16.35 -6.92
CA LEU A 195 -20.04 -15.95 -5.57
C LEU A 195 -21.01 -16.95 -4.93
N THR A 196 -21.91 -17.55 -5.73
CA THR A 196 -22.96 -18.44 -5.22
C THR A 196 -22.63 -19.93 -5.32
N ALA A 197 -21.62 -20.31 -6.11
CA ALA A 197 -21.15 -21.68 -6.23
C ALA A 197 -20.75 -22.24 -4.86
N GLY A 198 -21.20 -23.45 -4.55
CA GLY A 198 -20.86 -24.13 -3.30
C GLY A 198 -21.65 -23.69 -2.07
N ILE A 199 -22.57 -22.71 -2.17
CA ILE A 199 -23.50 -22.36 -1.08
C ILE A 199 -24.67 -23.34 -1.09
N ALA A 200 -24.79 -24.15 -0.03
CA ALA A 200 -25.92 -25.06 0.11
C ALA A 200 -27.27 -24.29 0.15
N PRO A 201 -28.37 -24.85 -0.40
CA PRO A 201 -29.69 -24.21 -0.36
C PRO A 201 -30.17 -23.82 1.04
N GLN A 202 -29.72 -24.56 2.07
CA GLN A 202 -30.01 -24.32 3.49
C GLN A 202 -28.71 -24.17 4.31
N ALA A 203 -27.67 -23.53 3.74
CA ALA A 203 -26.44 -23.27 4.47
C ALA A 203 -26.79 -22.48 5.74
N ARG A 204 -26.52 -23.07 6.93
CA ARG A 204 -26.68 -22.36 8.20
C ARG A 204 -25.76 -21.15 8.18
N VAL A 205 -26.35 -19.97 8.23
CA VAL A 205 -25.61 -18.72 8.35
C VAL A 205 -25.41 -18.51 9.84
N LEU A 206 -24.16 -18.51 10.28
CA LEU A 206 -23.85 -18.07 11.63
C LEU A 206 -23.71 -16.54 11.55
N PRO A 207 -24.67 -15.74 12.04
CA PRO A 207 -24.43 -14.32 12.26
C PRO A 207 -23.44 -14.20 13.43
N ASN A 208 -22.17 -14.45 13.15
CA ASN A 208 -21.10 -14.34 14.12
C ASN A 208 -20.86 -12.87 14.45
N GLU A 209 -20.94 -12.60 15.74
CA GLU A 209 -20.36 -11.54 16.57
C GLU A 209 -20.32 -10.04 16.18
N LYS A 210 -20.45 -9.62 14.91
CA LYS A 210 -20.24 -8.23 14.47
C LYS A 210 -21.49 -7.59 13.81
N ILE A 211 -22.61 -7.57 14.52
CA ILE A 211 -23.74 -6.69 14.19
C ILE A 211 -23.64 -5.48 15.11
N GLY A 212 -23.26 -4.33 14.56
CA GLY A 212 -23.28 -3.03 15.23
C GLY A 212 -24.57 -2.25 14.90
N GLU A 213 -24.62 -0.99 15.30
CA GLU A 213 -25.76 -0.11 15.01
C GLU A 213 -25.87 0.20 13.51
N GLU A 214 -24.73 0.50 12.87
CA GLU A 214 -24.66 0.96 11.48
C GLU A 214 -24.07 -0.05 10.49
N THR A 215 -23.35 -1.07 10.99
CA THR A 215 -22.65 -2.05 10.14
C THR A 215 -22.87 -3.47 10.64
N ALA A 216 -22.91 -4.44 9.72
CA ALA A 216 -22.95 -5.84 10.06
C ALA A 216 -22.04 -6.66 9.13
N VAL A 217 -21.37 -7.67 9.69
CA VAL A 217 -20.56 -8.63 8.90
C VAL A 217 -21.11 -10.03 9.13
N VAL A 218 -21.41 -10.74 8.06
CA VAL A 218 -22.01 -12.06 8.09
C VAL A 218 -21.19 -13.05 7.27
N HIS A 219 -20.91 -14.21 7.85
CA HIS A 219 -20.17 -15.29 7.21
C HIS A 219 -21.15 -16.37 6.75
N VAL A 220 -21.13 -16.69 5.46
CA VAL A 220 -21.96 -17.73 4.86
C VAL A 220 -21.06 -18.89 4.42
N PRO A 221 -21.20 -20.09 5.01
CA PRO A 221 -20.38 -21.24 4.67
C PRO A 221 -20.53 -21.67 3.21
N ARG A 222 -19.40 -22.06 2.59
CA ARG A 222 -19.32 -22.66 1.24
C ARG A 222 -18.59 -23.99 1.30
N SER A 223 -18.75 -24.82 0.27
CA SER A 223 -18.00 -26.09 0.16
C SER A 223 -16.47 -25.91 0.11
N ASP A 224 -16.00 -24.75 -0.36
CA ASP A 224 -14.59 -24.42 -0.60
C ASP A 224 -14.02 -23.33 0.34
N GLY A 225 -14.83 -22.82 1.27
CA GLY A 225 -14.46 -21.70 2.14
C GLY A 225 -15.67 -20.97 2.71
N GLU A 226 -15.66 -19.64 2.68
CA GLU A 226 -16.73 -18.78 3.20
C GLU A 226 -16.98 -17.58 2.29
N LEU A 227 -18.23 -17.11 2.26
CA LEU A 227 -18.62 -15.82 1.69
C LEU A 227 -18.81 -14.84 2.84
N VAL A 228 -18.07 -13.73 2.84
CA VAL A 228 -18.20 -12.67 3.84
C VAL A 228 -19.03 -11.55 3.25
N LEU A 229 -20.20 -11.30 3.82
CA LEU A 229 -21.12 -10.25 3.42
C LEU A 229 -21.02 -9.09 4.39
N ARG A 230 -20.71 -7.89 3.87
CA ARG A 230 -20.67 -6.65 4.67
C ARG A 230 -21.91 -5.83 4.37
N TYR A 231 -22.63 -5.47 5.41
CA TYR A 231 -23.86 -4.69 5.35
C TYR A 231 -23.67 -3.35 6.03
N ARG A 232 -24.42 -2.37 5.54
CA ARG A 232 -24.60 -1.04 6.13
C ARG A 232 -26.09 -0.79 6.36
N ARG A 233 -26.41 -0.10 7.45
CA ARG A 233 -27.79 0.32 7.73
C ARG A 233 -28.12 1.52 6.85
N GLY A 234 -29.09 1.36 5.96
CA GLY A 234 -29.74 2.50 5.29
C GLY A 234 -30.93 2.99 6.11
N ASP A 235 -31.65 3.99 5.59
CA ASP A 235 -32.75 4.68 6.30
C ASP A 235 -33.85 3.76 6.86
N SER A 236 -34.04 2.57 6.30
CA SER A 236 -35.13 1.65 6.69
C SER A 236 -34.77 0.16 6.70
N ARG A 237 -33.54 -0.22 6.34
CA ARG A 237 -33.12 -1.62 6.16
C ARG A 237 -31.62 -1.76 5.98
N TRP A 238 -31.12 -2.95 6.28
CA TRP A 238 -29.76 -3.36 5.90
C TRP A 238 -29.62 -3.47 4.38
N GLN A 239 -28.52 -2.94 3.87
CA GLN A 239 -28.13 -3.00 2.46
C GLN A 239 -26.72 -3.57 2.34
N LEU A 240 -26.51 -4.40 1.34
CA LEU A 240 -25.22 -5.02 1.07
C LEU A 240 -24.24 -3.98 0.53
N ASP A 241 -23.13 -3.78 1.23
CA ASP A 241 -22.11 -2.79 0.88
C ASP A 241 -20.91 -3.41 0.17
N ASP A 242 -20.56 -4.66 0.53
CA ASP A 242 -19.47 -5.40 -0.10
C ASP A 242 -19.57 -6.91 0.14
N ILE A 243 -18.82 -7.68 -0.65
CA ILE A 243 -18.70 -9.13 -0.58
C ILE A 243 -17.23 -9.52 -0.68
N SER A 244 -16.78 -10.44 0.17
CA SER A 244 -15.51 -11.15 0.02
C SER A 244 -15.71 -12.65 -0.11
N VAL A 245 -14.78 -13.33 -0.78
CA VAL A 245 -14.72 -14.79 -0.84
C VAL A 245 -13.41 -15.22 -0.20
N GLU A 246 -13.48 -15.99 0.87
CA GLU A 246 -12.33 -16.61 1.52
C GLU A 246 -12.31 -18.09 1.14
N THR A 247 -11.17 -18.63 0.70
CA THR A 247 -11.09 -20.03 0.26
C THR A 247 -9.98 -20.78 0.98
N ARG A 248 -10.19 -22.07 1.23
CA ARG A 248 -9.17 -22.90 1.91
C ARG A 248 -7.91 -23.16 1.07
N LYS A 249 -7.96 -22.85 -0.24
CA LYS A 249 -6.93 -23.20 -1.23
C LYS A 249 -6.29 -21.98 -1.92
N GLY A 250 -6.58 -20.74 -1.48
CA GLY A 250 -5.96 -19.49 -1.96
C GLY A 250 -6.26 -19.06 -3.41
N ASN A 251 -6.47 -20.00 -4.35
CA ASN A 251 -6.54 -19.72 -5.79
C ASN A 251 -7.82 -19.03 -6.29
N SER A 252 -8.75 -18.65 -5.41
CA SER A 252 -10.01 -18.01 -5.79
C SER A 252 -10.53 -17.01 -4.76
N GLU A 253 -9.65 -16.49 -3.91
CA GLU A 253 -10.00 -15.46 -2.96
C GLU A 253 -10.41 -14.16 -3.67
N ILE A 254 -11.39 -13.48 -3.08
CA ILE A 254 -11.81 -12.15 -3.52
C ILE A 254 -11.83 -11.29 -2.25
N ALA A 255 -10.85 -10.39 -2.13
CA ALA A 255 -10.76 -9.50 -0.97
C ALA A 255 -11.96 -8.55 -0.87
N SER A 256 -12.42 -8.01 -2.01
CA SER A 256 -13.62 -7.17 -2.09
C SER A 256 -14.16 -7.19 -3.52
N VAL A 257 -15.43 -7.57 -3.69
CA VAL A 257 -16.12 -7.53 -4.99
C VAL A 257 -16.28 -6.09 -5.46
N ARG A 258 -16.54 -5.17 -4.53
CA ARG A 258 -16.66 -3.74 -4.84
C ARG A 258 -15.37 -3.20 -5.45
N ASP A 259 -14.23 -3.43 -4.81
CA ASP A 259 -12.93 -3.01 -5.33
C ASP A 259 -12.57 -3.72 -6.64
N MET A 260 -12.77 -5.04 -6.69
CA MET A 260 -12.49 -5.85 -7.88
C MET A 260 -13.25 -5.34 -9.11
N THR A 261 -14.55 -5.08 -8.96
CA THR A 261 -15.39 -4.61 -10.08
C THR A 261 -15.04 -3.19 -10.51
N SER A 262 -14.72 -2.29 -9.58
CA SER A 262 -14.21 -0.96 -9.91
C SER A 262 -12.89 -1.02 -10.68
N ALA A 263 -11.90 -1.77 -10.20
CA ALA A 263 -10.61 -1.91 -10.87
C ALA A 263 -10.76 -2.55 -12.25
N LEU A 264 -11.55 -3.63 -12.35
CA LEU A 264 -11.84 -4.32 -13.60
C LEU A 264 -12.54 -3.42 -14.60
N GLY A 265 -13.52 -2.65 -14.15
CA GLY A 265 -14.20 -1.64 -14.96
C GLY A 265 -13.21 -0.62 -15.54
N THR A 266 -12.33 -0.06 -14.71
CA THR A 266 -11.29 0.87 -15.18
C THR A 266 -10.40 0.23 -16.24
N ALA A 267 -9.91 -1.00 -16.04
CA ALA A 267 -9.06 -1.68 -17.00
C ALA A 267 -9.76 -1.95 -18.34
N VAL A 268 -11.02 -2.40 -18.33
CA VAL A 268 -11.82 -2.61 -19.54
C VAL A 268 -12.00 -1.30 -20.30
N TRP A 269 -12.39 -0.23 -19.60
CA TRP A 269 -12.55 1.10 -20.21
C TRP A 269 -11.22 1.66 -20.72
N PHE A 270 -10.11 1.38 -20.05
CA PHE A 270 -8.79 1.76 -20.49
C PHE A 270 -8.44 1.05 -21.80
N LEU A 271 -8.55 -0.28 -21.87
CA LEU A 271 -8.25 -1.07 -23.07
C LEU A 271 -9.12 -0.62 -24.25
N GLN A 272 -10.42 -0.40 -24.02
CA GLN A 272 -11.32 0.13 -25.04
C GLN A 272 -10.89 1.52 -25.53
N SER A 273 -10.66 2.46 -24.60
CA SER A 273 -10.27 3.84 -24.93
C SER A 273 -8.91 3.90 -25.63
N TYR A 274 -8.00 2.99 -25.27
CA TYR A 274 -6.70 2.85 -25.89
C TYR A 274 -6.81 2.44 -27.36
N ARG A 275 -7.61 1.40 -27.63
CA ARG A 275 -7.88 0.92 -29.00
C ARG A 275 -8.58 1.98 -29.85
N GLU A 276 -9.53 2.70 -29.28
CA GLU A 276 -10.25 3.80 -29.94
C GLU A 276 -9.40 5.08 -30.06
N GLN A 277 -8.18 5.09 -29.51
CA GLN A 277 -7.29 6.25 -29.42
C GLN A 277 -7.94 7.48 -28.75
N ASN A 278 -8.89 7.26 -27.83
CA ASN A 278 -9.60 8.30 -27.13
C ASN A 278 -8.75 8.91 -25.99
N LYS A 279 -7.87 9.85 -26.35
CA LYS A 279 -6.96 10.52 -25.42
C LYS A 279 -7.66 11.25 -24.28
N ALA A 280 -8.83 11.84 -24.54
CA ALA A 280 -9.60 12.54 -23.52
C ALA A 280 -10.06 11.58 -22.43
N ARG A 281 -10.59 10.42 -22.82
CA ARG A 281 -11.01 9.39 -21.86
C ARG A 281 -9.82 8.73 -21.15
N LEU A 282 -8.72 8.50 -21.85
CA LEU A 282 -7.49 7.98 -21.22
C LEU A 282 -6.94 8.93 -20.14
N ALA A 283 -7.07 10.24 -20.32
CA ALA A 283 -6.67 11.22 -19.31
C ALA A 283 -7.47 11.11 -18.00
N GLU A 284 -8.71 10.65 -18.07
CA GLU A 284 -9.58 10.42 -16.90
C GLU A 284 -9.34 9.07 -16.22
N LEU A 285 -8.88 8.07 -16.99
CA LEU A 285 -8.70 6.68 -16.54
C LEU A 285 -7.28 6.38 -16.05
N CYS A 286 -6.32 7.25 -16.32
CA CYS A 286 -4.92 7.07 -15.99
C CYS A 286 -4.45 8.08 -14.95
N GLU A 287 -3.40 7.74 -14.22
CA GLU A 287 -2.67 8.73 -13.45
C GLU A 287 -2.10 9.83 -14.34
N SER A 288 -2.06 11.05 -13.82
CA SER A 288 -1.59 12.22 -14.58
C SER A 288 -0.16 12.04 -15.09
N GLN A 289 0.70 11.41 -14.31
CA GLN A 289 2.09 11.14 -14.66
C GLN A 289 2.22 10.15 -15.81
N PHE A 290 1.53 9.01 -15.73
CA PHE A 290 1.53 8.00 -16.79
C PHE A 290 0.91 8.53 -18.08
N PHE A 291 -0.24 9.21 -18.00
CA PHE A 291 -0.89 9.78 -19.17
C PHE A 291 -0.02 10.82 -19.86
N ARG A 292 0.44 11.85 -19.13
CA ARG A 292 1.23 12.94 -19.73
C ARG A 292 2.60 12.47 -20.18
N GLY A 293 3.23 11.59 -19.41
CA GLY A 293 4.56 11.09 -19.68
C GLY A 293 4.59 10.12 -20.85
N SER A 294 3.58 9.25 -21.01
CA SER A 294 3.67 8.09 -21.90
C SER A 294 2.58 7.99 -22.96
N LEU A 295 1.36 8.44 -22.68
CA LEU A 295 0.24 8.21 -23.59
C LEU A 295 -0.14 9.43 -24.40
N LYS A 296 -0.05 10.65 -23.85
CA LYS A 296 -0.64 11.87 -24.42
C LYS A 296 -0.20 12.12 -25.86
N ASP A 297 1.11 12.12 -26.10
CA ASP A 297 1.71 12.51 -27.38
C ASP A 297 2.12 11.28 -28.24
N SER A 298 1.82 10.06 -27.78
CA SER A 298 2.20 8.80 -28.41
C SER A 298 1.19 8.30 -29.44
N ASP A 299 1.66 7.65 -30.51
CA ASP A 299 0.80 6.89 -31.42
C ASP A 299 0.46 5.52 -30.81
N LEU A 300 -0.78 5.38 -30.32
CA LEU A 300 -1.20 4.16 -29.61
C LEU A 300 -1.27 2.93 -30.52
N SER A 301 -1.32 3.11 -31.84
CA SER A 301 -1.36 2.00 -32.79
C SER A 301 -0.03 1.25 -32.92
N GLN A 302 1.08 1.86 -32.48
CA GLN A 302 2.41 1.24 -32.52
C GLN A 302 2.56 0.07 -31.56
N VAL A 303 1.79 0.05 -30.48
CA VAL A 303 1.80 -1.02 -29.48
C VAL A 303 0.37 -1.53 -29.29
N PRO A 304 -0.04 -2.60 -29.98
CA PRO A 304 -1.38 -3.15 -29.83
C PRO A 304 -1.55 -3.75 -28.43
N LEU A 305 -2.69 -3.49 -27.81
CA LEU A 305 -3.13 -4.14 -26.57
C LEU A 305 -4.27 -5.12 -26.89
N PRO A 306 -4.49 -6.15 -26.05
CA PRO A 306 -5.61 -7.07 -26.24
C PRO A 306 -6.95 -6.32 -26.24
N GLU A 307 -7.93 -6.82 -26.98
CA GLU A 307 -9.25 -6.18 -27.14
C GLU A 307 -10.09 -6.12 -25.85
N GLY A 308 -9.55 -6.61 -24.74
CA GLY A 308 -10.31 -6.99 -23.57
C GLY A 308 -10.88 -8.40 -23.76
N PRO A 309 -10.96 -9.20 -22.71
CA PRO A 309 -11.42 -10.56 -22.85
C PRO A 309 -12.93 -10.68 -22.99
N SER A 310 -13.35 -11.83 -23.52
CA SER A 310 -14.75 -12.20 -23.65
C SER A 310 -15.35 -12.71 -22.33
N SER A 311 -14.50 -13.06 -21.35
CA SER A 311 -14.93 -13.60 -20.06
C SER A 311 -14.11 -13.04 -18.89
N MET A 312 -14.66 -13.14 -17.67
CA MET A 312 -13.90 -12.85 -16.46
C MET A 312 -12.86 -13.91 -16.11
N GLN A 313 -12.90 -15.11 -16.71
CA GLN A 313 -11.89 -16.15 -16.48
C GLN A 313 -10.56 -15.80 -17.16
N ASP A 314 -10.61 -14.93 -18.17
CA ASP A 314 -9.43 -14.43 -18.87
C ASP A 314 -8.71 -13.32 -18.09
N PHE A 315 -9.34 -12.82 -17.02
CA PHE A 315 -8.76 -11.86 -16.10
C PHE A 315 -8.36 -12.54 -14.78
N GLU A 316 -7.12 -12.31 -14.38
CA GLU A 316 -6.68 -12.54 -13.02
C GLU A 316 -6.53 -11.17 -12.33
N VAL A 317 -7.22 -10.98 -11.21
CA VAL A 317 -7.23 -9.72 -10.46
C VAL A 317 -6.51 -9.94 -9.13
N ASP A 318 -5.37 -9.28 -8.94
CA ASP A 318 -4.64 -9.20 -7.68
C ASP A 318 -4.99 -7.86 -7.01
N LEU A 319 -5.67 -7.93 -5.86
CA LEU A 319 -6.04 -6.75 -5.07
C LEU A 319 -5.15 -6.67 -3.83
N LYS A 320 -4.56 -5.50 -3.62
CA LYS A 320 -3.85 -5.11 -2.39
C LYS A 320 -4.41 -3.76 -1.94
N ASP A 321 -4.29 -3.44 -0.65
CA ASP A 321 -4.98 -2.33 0.02
C ASP A 321 -5.23 -1.07 -0.85
N ASN A 322 -4.18 -0.55 -1.49
CA ASN A 322 -4.25 0.65 -2.33
C ASN A 322 -3.91 0.42 -3.81
N THR A 323 -3.72 -0.82 -4.25
CA THR A 323 -3.28 -1.14 -5.62
C THR A 323 -4.01 -2.35 -6.17
N ALA A 324 -4.39 -2.32 -7.43
CA ALA A 324 -4.90 -3.47 -8.14
C ALA A 324 -3.98 -3.80 -9.32
N ALA A 325 -3.83 -5.09 -9.63
CA ALA A 325 -3.20 -5.54 -10.86
C ALA A 325 -4.13 -6.49 -11.59
N ILE A 326 -4.32 -6.22 -12.88
CA ILE A 326 -5.22 -6.98 -13.74
C ILE A 326 -4.38 -7.63 -14.83
N LEU A 327 -4.30 -8.95 -14.82
CA LEU A 327 -3.57 -9.73 -15.82
C LEU A 327 -4.55 -10.25 -16.88
N VAL A 328 -4.24 -9.99 -18.14
CA VAL A 328 -4.96 -10.43 -19.34
C VAL A 328 -4.07 -11.35 -20.14
N ARG A 329 -4.49 -12.60 -20.36
CA ARG A 329 -3.74 -13.52 -21.22
C ARG A 329 -4.13 -13.31 -22.69
N ASN A 330 -3.14 -13.25 -23.57
CA ASN A 330 -3.33 -13.07 -25.01
C ASN A 330 -2.32 -13.94 -25.80
N GLY A 331 -2.64 -15.23 -25.96
CA GLY A 331 -1.76 -16.17 -26.65
C GLY A 331 -0.41 -16.34 -25.94
N ASP A 332 0.67 -15.97 -26.62
CA ASP A 332 2.06 -16.03 -26.11
C ASP A 332 2.46 -14.78 -25.29
N GLU A 333 1.53 -13.87 -25.05
CA GLU A 333 1.74 -12.66 -24.26
C GLU A 333 0.77 -12.61 -23.07
N ALA A 334 1.18 -11.93 -22.01
CA ALA A 334 0.29 -11.55 -20.92
C ALA A 334 0.41 -10.04 -20.65
N VAL A 335 -0.71 -9.34 -20.58
CA VAL A 335 -0.74 -7.90 -20.31
C VAL A 335 -1.19 -7.67 -18.89
N LYS A 336 -0.35 -7.05 -18.08
CA LYS A 336 -0.67 -6.63 -16.71
C LYS A 336 -0.91 -5.13 -16.68
N ILE A 337 -2.11 -4.75 -16.27
CA ILE A 337 -2.54 -3.38 -16.06
C ILE A 337 -2.44 -3.13 -14.56
N ASN A 338 -1.55 -2.23 -14.16
CA ASN A 338 -1.41 -1.82 -12.76
C ASN A 338 -2.28 -0.58 -12.52
N LEU A 339 -2.99 -0.56 -11.40
CA LEU A 339 -3.89 0.50 -11.01
C LEU A 339 -3.66 0.91 -9.57
N ASP A 340 -3.74 2.21 -9.31
CA ASP A 340 -3.71 2.76 -7.95
C ASP A 340 -5.11 3.23 -7.54
N ARG A 341 -5.46 2.93 -6.29
CA ARG A 341 -6.69 3.39 -5.66
C ARG A 341 -6.51 4.85 -5.25
N MET A 342 -7.40 5.70 -5.74
CA MET A 342 -7.48 7.09 -5.30
C MET A 342 -8.09 7.17 -3.92
N SER A 343 -7.57 8.09 -3.09
CA SER A 343 -8.14 8.38 -1.77
C SER A 343 -9.62 8.79 -1.90
N GLU A 344 -10.45 8.18 -1.07
CA GLU A 344 -11.88 8.51 -0.99
C GLU A 344 -12.07 9.93 -0.47
N LYS A 345 -12.95 10.72 -1.10
CA LYS A 345 -13.29 12.06 -0.61
C LYS A 345 -14.33 12.01 0.50
N THR A 346 -15.18 11.00 0.46
CA THR A 346 -16.18 10.73 1.49
C THR A 346 -16.16 9.26 1.87
N ILE A 347 -16.47 8.98 3.14
CA ILE A 347 -16.56 7.60 3.64
C ILE A 347 -17.60 6.85 2.79
N HIS A 348 -17.24 5.65 2.32
CA HIS A 348 -18.09 4.78 1.49
C HIS A 348 -18.33 5.27 0.06
N GLU A 349 -17.52 6.18 -0.49
CA GLU A 349 -17.56 6.52 -1.92
C GLU A 349 -17.19 5.31 -2.79
N LYS A 350 -17.67 5.24 -4.04
CA LYS A 350 -17.22 4.22 -4.98
C LYS A 350 -15.69 4.28 -5.11
N PRO A 351 -14.96 3.16 -4.91
CA PRO A 351 -13.53 3.10 -5.13
C PRO A 351 -13.20 3.52 -6.55
N THR A 352 -12.30 4.49 -6.67
CA THR A 352 -11.82 4.98 -7.96
C THR A 352 -10.40 4.48 -8.16
N TYR A 353 -10.18 3.76 -9.25
CA TYR A 353 -8.87 3.28 -9.66
C TYR A 353 -8.41 4.01 -10.91
N LEU A 354 -7.14 4.37 -10.96
CA LEU A 354 -6.49 4.93 -12.13
C LEU A 354 -5.35 4.03 -12.58
N VAL A 355 -5.19 3.86 -13.89
CA VAL A 355 -4.07 3.10 -14.47
C VAL A 355 -2.78 3.89 -14.30
N ASN A 356 -1.77 3.28 -13.67
CA ASN A 356 -0.45 3.90 -13.48
C ASN A 356 0.61 3.35 -14.46
N GLU A 357 0.45 2.12 -14.95
CA GLU A 357 1.36 1.49 -15.92
C GLU A 357 0.72 0.24 -16.54
N VAL A 358 1.14 -0.10 -17.75
CA VAL A 358 0.79 -1.37 -18.42
C VAL A 358 2.07 -2.09 -18.82
N THR A 359 2.20 -3.34 -18.38
CA THR A 359 3.34 -4.21 -18.70
C THR A 359 2.90 -5.36 -19.59
N ILE A 360 3.58 -5.55 -20.71
CA ILE A 360 3.40 -6.66 -21.64
C ILE A 360 4.53 -7.66 -21.37
N TYR A 361 4.16 -8.85 -20.91
CA TYR A 361 5.06 -9.99 -20.72
C TYR A 361 5.09 -10.83 -21.98
N GLU A 362 6.22 -10.86 -22.68
CA GLU A 362 6.44 -11.74 -23.81
C GLU A 362 7.03 -13.07 -23.36
N LEU A 363 6.21 -14.13 -23.34
CA LEU A 363 6.59 -15.42 -22.74
C LEU A 363 7.74 -16.12 -23.47
N LYS A 364 7.88 -15.88 -24.79
CA LYS A 364 8.94 -16.50 -25.62
C LYS A 364 10.30 -15.83 -25.46
N SER A 365 10.33 -14.50 -25.39
CA SER A 365 11.56 -13.71 -25.29
C SER A 365 11.95 -13.43 -23.84
N ASN A 366 11.05 -13.72 -22.89
CA ASN A 366 11.18 -13.41 -21.46
C ASN A 366 11.49 -11.92 -21.23
N GLN A 367 10.80 -11.06 -22.00
CA GLN A 367 10.90 -9.60 -21.87
C GLN A 367 9.65 -9.03 -21.21
N ASP A 368 9.90 -8.06 -20.34
CA ASP A 368 8.88 -7.34 -19.57
C ASP A 368 8.83 -5.91 -20.12
N LYS A 369 7.91 -5.65 -21.05
CA LYS A 369 7.81 -4.40 -21.80
C LYS A 369 6.78 -3.48 -21.17
N ARG A 370 7.23 -2.40 -20.52
CA ARG A 370 6.35 -1.34 -20.03
C ARG A 370 5.94 -0.41 -21.18
N LEU A 371 4.69 0.05 -21.20
CA LEU A 371 4.23 0.99 -22.24
C LEU A 371 5.02 2.31 -22.18
N SER A 372 5.31 2.81 -20.98
CA SER A 372 6.17 3.99 -20.80
C SER A 372 7.53 3.83 -21.51
N ALA A 373 8.16 2.68 -21.34
CA ALA A 373 9.43 2.36 -21.98
C ALA A 373 9.30 2.20 -23.50
N LEU A 374 8.26 1.52 -23.99
CA LEU A 374 8.02 1.33 -25.41
C LEU A 374 7.85 2.65 -26.17
N TYR A 375 7.16 3.62 -25.57
CA TYR A 375 6.92 4.92 -26.20
C TYR A 375 8.09 5.90 -26.05
N ASN A 376 8.73 5.94 -24.87
CA ASN A 376 9.60 7.06 -24.54
C ASN A 376 11.10 6.73 -24.55
N SER A 377 11.49 5.46 -24.45
CA SER A 377 12.90 5.09 -24.23
C SER A 377 13.83 5.61 -25.33
N ARG A 378 13.38 5.58 -26.59
CA ARG A 378 14.15 6.12 -27.71
C ARG A 378 14.29 7.64 -27.66
N SER A 379 13.21 8.36 -27.36
CA SER A 379 13.23 9.82 -27.24
C SER A 379 14.13 10.25 -26.08
N ALA A 380 13.99 9.61 -24.92
CA ALA A 380 14.82 9.84 -23.75
C ALA A 380 16.31 9.60 -24.04
N LEU A 381 16.64 8.50 -24.73
CA LEU A 381 18.01 8.23 -25.18
C LEU A 381 18.52 9.32 -26.13
N GLU A 382 17.76 9.66 -27.17
CA GLU A 382 18.18 10.64 -28.18
C GLU A 382 18.41 12.03 -27.55
N SER A 383 17.53 12.46 -26.63
CA SER A 383 17.68 13.70 -25.88
C SER A 383 18.90 13.70 -24.98
N PHE A 384 19.11 12.63 -24.20
CA PHE A 384 20.28 12.52 -23.33
C PHE A 384 21.59 12.45 -24.15
N ALA A 385 21.63 11.63 -25.19
CA ALA A 385 22.80 11.49 -26.06
C ALA A 385 23.14 12.82 -26.76
N SER A 386 22.13 13.58 -27.21
CA SER A 386 22.34 14.91 -27.76
C SER A 386 22.87 15.90 -26.72
N ALA A 387 22.38 15.83 -25.47
CA ALA A 387 22.90 16.67 -24.38
C ALA A 387 24.36 16.33 -24.06
N LEU A 388 24.71 15.04 -24.04
CA LEU A 388 26.08 14.57 -23.81
C LEU A 388 27.04 15.03 -24.93
N ALA A 389 26.63 14.89 -26.19
CA ALA A 389 27.42 15.32 -27.34
C ALA A 389 27.66 16.83 -27.38
N ARG A 390 26.70 17.63 -26.90
CA ARG A 390 26.77 19.09 -26.86
C ARG A 390 27.33 19.65 -25.55
N GLN A 391 27.65 18.78 -24.59
CA GLN A 391 28.07 19.19 -23.25
C GLN A 391 27.03 20.10 -22.57
N ASP A 392 25.74 19.84 -22.83
CA ASP A 392 24.60 20.61 -22.30
C ASP A 392 24.22 20.08 -20.91
N LEU A 393 24.79 20.69 -19.87
CA LEU A 393 24.55 20.30 -18.48
C LEU A 393 23.07 20.40 -18.07
N PRO A 394 22.32 21.48 -18.37
CA PRO A 394 20.87 21.50 -18.17
C PRO A 394 20.13 20.32 -18.83
N GLY A 395 20.49 19.97 -20.07
CA GLY A 395 19.95 18.80 -20.76
C GLY A 395 20.24 17.49 -20.02
N LEU A 396 21.49 17.28 -19.58
CA LEU A 396 21.90 16.10 -18.82
C LEU A 396 21.15 15.99 -17.48
N LEU A 397 20.99 17.10 -16.76
CA LEU A 397 20.21 17.15 -15.51
C LEU A 397 18.74 16.77 -15.74
N ASN A 398 18.15 17.19 -16.86
CA ASN A 398 16.74 16.97 -17.16
C ASN A 398 16.45 15.57 -17.71
N HIS A 399 17.45 14.85 -18.23
CA HIS A 399 17.27 13.52 -18.83
C HIS A 399 17.95 12.38 -18.05
N SER A 400 18.57 12.68 -16.92
CA SER A 400 19.13 11.70 -16.00
C SER A 400 18.14 11.29 -14.92
N THR A 401 18.32 10.08 -14.35
CA THR A 401 17.68 9.68 -13.10
C THR A 401 18.17 10.54 -11.94
N HIS A 402 17.42 10.53 -10.83
CA HIS A 402 17.82 11.22 -9.60
C HIS A 402 19.20 10.77 -9.10
N ASP A 403 19.49 9.47 -9.10
CA ASP A 403 20.78 8.92 -8.67
C ASP A 403 21.95 9.43 -9.53
N PHE A 404 21.80 9.40 -10.86
CA PHE A 404 22.86 9.87 -11.76
C PHE A 404 23.05 11.39 -11.66
N LYS A 405 21.94 12.14 -11.57
CA LYS A 405 21.97 13.58 -11.32
C LYS A 405 22.74 13.93 -10.04
N ASP A 406 22.42 13.30 -8.94
CA ASP A 406 22.94 13.66 -7.62
C ASP A 406 24.41 13.27 -7.42
N LYS A 407 24.82 12.14 -7.99
CA LYS A 407 26.21 11.66 -7.91
C LYS A 407 27.16 12.40 -8.84
N VAL A 408 26.67 12.84 -10.00
CA VAL A 408 27.53 13.34 -11.08
C VAL A 408 27.17 14.78 -11.45
N TRP A 409 25.99 14.99 -12.01
CA TRP A 409 25.68 16.25 -12.70
C TRP A 409 25.50 17.45 -11.76
N GLN A 410 24.98 17.27 -10.55
CA GLN A 410 24.87 18.36 -9.57
C GLN A 410 26.23 18.90 -9.09
N ALA A 411 27.29 18.09 -9.17
CA ALA A 411 28.65 18.48 -8.80
C ALA A 411 29.49 18.93 -10.03
N THR A 412 28.86 19.05 -11.19
CA THR A 412 29.49 19.35 -12.48
C THR A 412 29.22 20.81 -12.88
N THR A 413 30.18 21.42 -13.57
CA THR A 413 30.05 22.70 -14.28
C THR A 413 30.59 22.54 -15.69
N GLU A 414 30.34 23.48 -16.59
CA GLU A 414 30.82 23.43 -17.98
C GLU A 414 32.33 23.20 -18.12
N GLN A 415 33.13 23.71 -17.17
CA GLN A 415 34.58 23.51 -17.18
C GLN A 415 34.96 22.02 -17.06
N HIS A 416 34.18 21.22 -16.33
CA HIS A 416 34.51 19.83 -16.04
C HIS A 416 34.51 18.93 -17.28
N PHE A 417 33.79 19.29 -18.35
CA PHE A 417 33.69 18.45 -19.55
C PHE A 417 35.06 18.18 -20.20
N ALA A 418 36.04 19.06 -20.03
CA ALA A 418 37.40 18.86 -20.53
C ALA A 418 38.14 17.67 -19.87
N TRP A 419 37.68 17.20 -18.70
CA TRP A 419 38.26 16.05 -17.99
C TRP A 419 37.52 14.73 -18.24
N MET A 420 36.34 14.80 -18.86
CA MET A 420 35.47 13.64 -19.01
C MET A 420 35.83 12.86 -20.28
N PRO A 421 35.85 11.52 -20.25
CA PRO A 421 36.09 10.69 -21.43
C PRO A 421 34.80 10.64 -22.28
N LEU A 422 34.54 11.71 -23.03
CA LEU A 422 33.30 11.88 -23.81
C LEU A 422 33.52 11.96 -25.32
N ASP A 423 34.74 11.74 -25.79
CA ASP A 423 35.12 11.89 -27.20
C ASP A 423 34.27 10.99 -28.12
N GLU A 424 33.93 9.78 -27.65
CA GLU A 424 33.13 8.83 -28.42
C GLU A 424 31.69 9.33 -28.67
N PHE A 425 31.15 10.17 -27.80
CA PHE A 425 29.76 10.64 -27.91
C PHE A 425 29.59 11.82 -28.88
N GLN A 426 30.68 12.44 -29.33
CA GLN A 426 30.64 13.54 -30.29
C GLN A 426 30.48 13.08 -31.75
N ALA A 427 30.53 11.77 -32.02
CA ALA A 427 30.54 11.17 -33.35
C ALA A 427 29.19 11.19 -34.12
N GLY A 428 28.20 11.99 -33.69
CA GLY A 428 26.90 12.14 -34.34
C GLY A 428 25.74 11.40 -33.64
N LYS A 429 24.58 11.34 -34.31
CA LYS A 429 23.36 10.74 -33.74
C LYS A 429 23.55 9.22 -33.53
N PRO A 430 23.26 8.67 -32.34
CA PRO A 430 23.42 7.24 -32.08
C PRO A 430 22.55 6.39 -33.00
N ARG A 431 23.09 5.25 -33.45
CA ARG A 431 22.34 4.23 -34.18
C ARG A 431 21.92 3.12 -33.21
N VAL A 432 20.61 2.93 -33.03
CA VAL A 432 20.09 1.85 -32.19
C VAL A 432 20.32 0.49 -32.86
N LEU A 433 21.00 -0.42 -32.16
CA LEU A 433 21.26 -1.79 -32.60
C LEU A 433 20.26 -2.77 -31.99
N GLN A 434 19.99 -2.63 -30.69
CA GLN A 434 19.11 -3.53 -29.95
C GLN A 434 18.48 -2.82 -28.75
N THR A 435 17.24 -3.18 -28.43
CA THR A 435 16.57 -2.78 -27.19
C THR A 435 16.14 -4.03 -26.43
N LEU A 436 16.44 -4.07 -25.13
CA LEU A 436 16.04 -5.12 -24.20
C LEU A 436 15.21 -4.51 -23.07
N PHE A 437 14.02 -5.03 -22.86
CA PHE A 437 13.12 -4.60 -21.80
C PHE A 437 13.15 -5.59 -20.64
N LYS A 438 13.52 -5.11 -19.45
CA LYS A 438 13.64 -5.88 -18.20
C LYS A 438 12.78 -5.23 -17.11
N GLY A 439 11.52 -4.95 -17.43
CA GLY A 439 10.54 -4.35 -16.52
C GLY A 439 10.86 -2.88 -16.27
N PRO A 440 11.26 -2.46 -15.04
CA PRO A 440 11.63 -1.08 -14.75
C PRO A 440 12.94 -0.62 -15.40
N LEU A 441 13.77 -1.55 -15.91
CA LEU A 441 15.02 -1.25 -16.60
C LEU A 441 14.86 -1.53 -18.10
N THR A 442 15.25 -0.56 -18.92
CA THR A 442 15.39 -0.72 -20.37
C THR A 442 16.84 -0.54 -20.75
N GLU A 443 17.41 -1.50 -21.46
CA GLU A 443 18.78 -1.42 -21.99
C GLU A 443 18.69 -1.18 -23.50
N ILE A 444 19.33 -0.12 -23.98
CA ILE A 444 19.42 0.15 -25.42
C ILE A 444 20.90 0.12 -25.82
N LEU A 445 21.26 -0.89 -26.58
CA LEU A 445 22.55 -0.98 -27.24
C LEU A 445 22.54 -0.08 -28.47
N VAL A 446 23.44 0.89 -28.50
CA VAL A 446 23.61 1.81 -29.62
C VAL A 446 25.07 1.84 -30.07
N GLU A 447 25.27 2.34 -31.27
CA GLU A 447 26.57 2.61 -31.84
C GLU A 447 26.76 4.12 -31.96
N HIS A 448 27.81 4.65 -31.32
CA HIS A 448 28.32 6.00 -31.53
C HIS A 448 29.57 5.90 -32.39
N GLY A 449 29.46 6.27 -33.67
CA GLY A 449 30.54 6.09 -34.63
C GLY A 449 30.88 4.60 -34.81
N SER A 450 31.95 4.13 -34.16
CA SER A 450 32.38 2.72 -34.18
C SER A 450 32.36 2.03 -32.82
N THR A 451 31.98 2.77 -31.75
CA THR A 451 31.99 2.27 -30.38
C THR A 451 30.58 1.84 -29.98
N PRO A 452 30.37 0.55 -29.63
CA PRO A 452 29.09 0.10 -29.07
C PRO A 452 28.99 0.54 -27.61
N VAL A 453 27.88 1.18 -27.22
CA VAL A 453 27.59 1.54 -25.83
C VAL A 453 26.16 1.15 -25.49
N THR A 454 25.88 0.84 -24.22
CA THR A 454 24.53 0.50 -23.76
C THR A 454 24.01 1.55 -22.80
N TYR A 455 22.92 2.22 -23.19
CA TYR A 455 22.20 3.12 -22.30
C TYR A 455 21.28 2.30 -21.40
N GLN A 456 21.38 2.53 -20.09
CA GLN A 456 20.46 1.97 -19.10
C GLN A 456 19.44 3.05 -18.75
N LEU A 457 18.17 2.80 -19.04
CA LEU A 457 17.07 3.72 -18.76
C LEU A 457 16.13 3.14 -17.72
N ARG A 458 15.62 3.99 -16.84
CA ARG A 458 14.66 3.64 -15.80
C ARG A 458 13.44 4.53 -15.87
N ASP A 459 12.32 3.97 -15.45
CA ASP A 459 11.10 4.70 -15.19
C ASP A 459 11.16 5.34 -13.79
N GLU A 460 11.11 6.67 -13.75
CA GLU A 460 10.93 7.48 -12.53
C GLU A 460 9.72 8.40 -12.75
N GLU A 461 8.68 8.23 -11.93
CA GLU A 461 7.46 9.07 -11.96
C GLU A 461 6.79 9.14 -13.35
N GLY A 462 6.72 8.00 -14.06
CA GLY A 462 6.09 7.91 -15.38
C GLY A 462 6.92 8.51 -16.52
N GLN A 463 8.19 8.85 -16.25
CA GLN A 463 9.15 9.34 -17.23
C GLN A 463 10.35 8.39 -17.33
N ILE A 464 10.71 8.06 -18.56
CA ILE A 464 11.91 7.27 -18.82
C ILE A 464 13.13 8.19 -18.83
N ARG A 465 14.12 7.89 -17.97
CA ARG A 465 15.33 8.68 -17.76
C ARG A 465 16.57 7.78 -17.84
N VAL A 466 17.71 8.34 -18.22
CA VAL A 466 18.98 7.59 -18.29
C VAL A 466 19.58 7.46 -16.89
N ASP A 467 19.79 6.21 -16.46
CA ASP A 467 20.42 5.87 -15.18
C ASP A 467 21.94 5.71 -15.30
N ASP A 468 22.40 5.18 -16.44
CA ASP A 468 23.81 4.99 -16.72
C ASP A 468 24.07 4.79 -18.22
N VAL A 469 25.34 4.87 -18.62
CA VAL A 469 25.84 4.51 -19.94
C VAL A 469 27.00 3.54 -19.78
N MET A 470 26.83 2.31 -20.27
CA MET A 470 27.85 1.27 -20.23
C MET A 470 28.73 1.36 -21.49
N MET A 471 30.02 1.55 -21.28
CA MET A 471 31.04 1.70 -22.30
C MET A 471 32.05 0.53 -22.24
N PRO A 472 32.58 0.10 -23.39
CA PRO A 472 33.61 -0.93 -23.45
C PRO A 472 34.97 -0.33 -23.07
N ALA A 473 35.22 -0.19 -21.76
CA ALA A 473 36.48 0.30 -21.22
C ALA A 473 37.27 -0.82 -20.52
N ALA A 474 38.57 -0.90 -20.79
CA ALA A 474 39.48 -1.84 -20.14
C ALA A 474 40.17 -1.22 -18.91
N ASP A 475 40.55 0.05 -19.01
CA ASP A 475 41.40 0.72 -18.02
C ASP A 475 40.62 1.49 -16.95
N TYR A 476 39.29 1.57 -17.04
CA TYR A 476 38.41 2.24 -16.08
C TYR A 476 37.02 1.57 -16.05
N PRO A 477 36.15 1.87 -15.06
CA PRO A 477 34.83 1.25 -14.96
C PRO A 477 34.04 1.36 -16.26
N GLN A 478 33.37 0.27 -16.65
CA GLN A 478 32.49 0.26 -17.82
C GLN A 478 31.31 1.23 -17.66
N SER A 479 30.91 1.56 -16.43
CA SER A 479 29.88 2.55 -16.15
C SER A 479 30.45 3.97 -16.31
N LEU A 480 29.84 4.76 -17.20
CA LEU A 480 30.13 6.19 -17.32
C LEU A 480 29.82 6.91 -16.02
N LYS A 481 28.69 6.59 -15.37
CA LYS A 481 28.34 7.17 -14.07
C LYS A 481 29.43 6.96 -13.03
N ALA A 482 29.94 5.74 -12.89
CA ALA A 482 31.00 5.40 -11.93
C ALA A 482 32.34 6.05 -12.30
N THR A 483 32.65 6.13 -13.60
CA THR A 483 33.85 6.82 -14.11
C THR A 483 33.80 8.31 -13.76
N LEU A 484 32.68 8.98 -14.03
CA LEU A 484 32.52 10.40 -13.74
C LEU A 484 32.47 10.70 -12.24
N GLU A 485 31.88 9.82 -11.43
CA GLU A 485 31.88 9.94 -9.96
C GLU A 485 33.30 9.99 -9.37
N ALA A 486 34.27 9.31 -10.00
CA ALA A 486 35.67 9.35 -9.61
C ALA A 486 36.44 10.54 -10.21
N VAL A 487 36.15 10.93 -11.46
CA VAL A 487 36.87 12.01 -12.15
C VAL A 487 36.48 13.40 -11.65
N ILE A 488 35.20 13.64 -11.38
CA ILE A 488 34.70 14.97 -10.99
C ILE A 488 35.36 15.54 -9.73
N PRO A 489 35.59 14.78 -8.65
CA PRO A 489 36.33 15.26 -7.48
C PRO A 489 37.75 15.72 -7.81
N VAL A 490 38.44 15.02 -8.73
CA VAL A 490 39.79 15.37 -9.18
C VAL A 490 39.78 16.68 -9.95
N ALA A 491 38.84 16.84 -10.89
CA ALA A 491 38.65 18.07 -11.64
C ALA A 491 38.27 19.25 -10.72
N ASN A 492 37.36 19.03 -9.76
CA ASN A 492 37.00 20.05 -8.78
C ASN A 492 38.19 20.51 -7.92
N PHE A 493 39.05 19.57 -7.52
CA PHE A 493 40.28 19.90 -6.79
C PHE A 493 41.27 20.68 -7.67
N ALA A 494 41.47 20.26 -8.93
CA ALA A 494 42.34 20.97 -9.88
C ALA A 494 41.87 22.40 -10.12
N LEU A 495 40.57 22.60 -10.34
CA LEU A 495 39.96 23.93 -10.51
C LEU A 495 40.09 24.79 -9.25
N ALA A 496 40.00 24.19 -8.06
CA ALA A 496 40.16 24.89 -6.79
C ALA A 496 41.60 25.37 -6.56
N LEU A 497 42.59 24.56 -6.96
CA LEU A 497 44.00 24.96 -6.97
C LEU A 497 44.24 26.11 -7.94
N GLU A 498 43.75 25.99 -9.18
CA GLU A 498 43.91 27.00 -10.22
C GLU A 498 43.28 28.34 -9.84
N SER A 499 42.12 28.31 -9.17
CA SER A 499 41.45 29.54 -8.72
C SER A 499 42.03 30.11 -7.42
N GLY A 500 42.98 29.44 -6.78
CA GLY A 500 43.52 29.84 -5.48
C GLY A 500 42.50 29.83 -4.32
N ASP A 501 41.37 29.12 -4.48
CA ASP A 501 40.29 29.13 -3.48
C ASP A 501 40.53 28.05 -2.42
N ILE A 502 41.17 28.44 -1.32
CA ILE A 502 41.50 27.53 -0.23
C ILE A 502 40.27 26.86 0.39
N LYS A 503 39.10 27.53 0.40
CA LYS A 503 37.86 26.95 0.97
C LYS A 503 37.37 25.83 0.07
N ARG A 504 37.43 26.02 -1.24
CA ARG A 504 37.10 24.99 -2.24
C ARG A 504 38.11 23.84 -2.25
N VAL A 505 39.40 24.13 -2.04
CA VAL A 505 40.43 23.08 -1.88
C VAL A 505 40.11 22.20 -0.66
N ARG A 506 39.84 22.81 0.50
CA ARG A 506 39.48 22.08 1.73
C ARG A 506 38.21 21.24 1.61
N SER A 507 37.26 21.64 0.75
CA SER A 507 36.00 20.93 0.56
C SER A 507 36.07 19.80 -0.48
N THR A 508 37.17 19.69 -1.24
CA THR A 508 37.35 18.68 -2.31
C THR A 508 38.30 17.54 -1.91
N VAL A 509 39.14 17.76 -0.90
CA VAL A 509 40.02 16.75 -0.31
C VAL A 509 39.39 16.07 0.91
N ALA A 510 39.94 14.92 1.31
CA ALA A 510 39.50 14.16 2.47
C ALA A 510 39.86 14.86 3.78
N GLU A 511 39.11 14.57 4.85
CA GLU A 511 39.28 15.24 6.15
C GLU A 511 40.72 15.11 6.71
N ASP A 512 41.35 13.96 6.53
CA ASP A 512 42.76 13.75 6.94
C ASP A 512 43.74 14.63 6.15
N PHE A 513 43.53 14.80 4.84
CA PHE A 513 44.38 15.67 4.03
C PHE A 513 44.17 17.14 4.43
N THR A 514 42.93 17.57 4.64
CA THR A 514 42.62 18.90 5.18
C THR A 514 43.30 19.13 6.52
N ARG A 515 43.14 18.22 7.48
CA ARG A 515 43.76 18.34 8.82
C ARG A 515 45.28 18.38 8.76
N SER A 516 45.89 17.60 7.87
CA SER A 516 47.35 17.49 7.76
C SER A 516 48.02 18.66 7.06
N VAL A 517 47.31 19.36 6.17
CA VAL A 517 47.91 20.35 5.26
C VAL A 517 47.09 21.62 5.22
N TRP A 518 45.85 21.54 4.71
CA TRP A 518 45.11 22.73 4.27
C TRP A 518 44.51 23.54 5.42
N ARG A 519 44.34 22.95 6.62
CA ARG A 519 43.78 23.61 7.80
C ARG A 519 44.61 24.82 8.25
N TYR A 520 45.92 24.78 8.03
CA TYR A 520 46.87 25.78 8.53
C TYR A 520 47.25 26.86 7.51
N LEU A 521 46.67 26.81 6.31
CA LEU A 521 46.97 27.70 5.19
C LEU A 521 45.80 28.64 4.93
N ASP A 522 46.03 29.95 4.84
CA ASP A 522 44.98 30.94 4.51
C ASP A 522 44.78 31.12 3.00
N GLU A 523 45.77 30.74 2.20
CA GLU A 523 45.75 30.81 0.74
C GLU A 523 46.33 29.52 0.16
N VAL A 524 46.04 29.25 -1.12
CA VAL A 524 46.64 28.13 -1.85
C VAL A 524 48.10 28.47 -2.15
N PRO A 525 49.08 27.68 -1.69
CA PRO A 525 50.49 27.95 -1.96
C PRO A 525 50.82 27.91 -3.45
N GLN A 526 51.80 28.71 -3.87
CA GLN A 526 52.42 28.53 -5.18
C GLN A 526 53.35 27.31 -5.15
N PHE A 527 53.16 26.43 -6.13
CA PHE A 527 53.92 25.19 -6.27
C PHE A 527 54.78 25.25 -7.52
N ASP A 528 56.03 24.78 -7.41
CA ASP A 528 56.90 24.53 -8.56
C ASP A 528 57.33 23.04 -8.55
N PRO A 529 56.87 22.21 -9.50
CA PRO A 529 55.97 22.56 -10.60
C PRO A 529 54.49 22.61 -10.17
N ALA A 530 53.68 23.38 -10.89
CA ALA A 530 52.26 23.61 -10.60
C ALA A 530 51.38 22.34 -10.75
N PRO A 531 50.76 21.80 -9.67
CA PRO A 531 50.01 20.54 -9.68
C PRO A 531 48.84 20.51 -10.67
N GLU A 532 48.13 21.61 -10.83
CA GLU A 532 46.99 21.74 -11.74
C GLU A 532 47.38 21.47 -13.20
N SER A 533 48.63 21.75 -13.59
CA SER A 533 49.13 21.44 -14.93
C SER A 533 49.31 19.93 -15.20
N TYR A 534 49.47 19.14 -14.14
CA TYR A 534 49.54 17.67 -14.22
C TYR A 534 48.14 17.05 -14.16
N LEU A 535 47.21 17.67 -13.41
CA LEU A 535 45.83 17.22 -13.27
C LEU A 535 44.95 17.52 -14.51
N LYS A 536 45.44 18.31 -15.47
CA LYS A 536 44.76 18.60 -16.75
C LYS A 536 45.05 17.58 -17.87
N ASN A 537 45.87 16.56 -17.60
CA ASN A 537 46.13 15.51 -18.60
C ASN A 537 44.93 14.57 -18.75
N SER A 538 44.80 13.95 -19.92
CA SER A 538 43.70 13.01 -20.25
C SER A 538 43.65 11.82 -19.30
N LEU A 539 42.44 11.33 -19.02
CA LEU A 539 42.23 10.12 -18.24
C LEU A 539 42.89 8.92 -18.91
N SER A 540 43.64 8.13 -18.13
CA SER A 540 44.31 6.93 -18.62
C SER A 540 43.87 5.66 -17.91
N ALA A 541 43.63 5.71 -16.59
CA ALA A 541 43.09 4.55 -15.87
C ALA A 541 42.33 4.96 -14.60
N ILE A 542 41.40 4.10 -14.18
CA ILE A 542 40.73 4.18 -12.88
C ILE A 542 40.68 2.77 -12.27
N SER A 543 41.30 2.60 -11.11
CA SER A 543 41.21 1.37 -10.31
C SER A 543 40.36 1.63 -9.07
N VAL A 544 39.20 0.98 -8.97
CA VAL A 544 38.30 1.07 -7.80
C VAL A 544 38.53 -0.14 -6.89
N GLN A 545 38.79 0.10 -5.60
CA GLN A 545 39.02 -0.95 -4.60
C GLN A 545 38.32 -0.60 -3.27
N GLY A 546 37.27 -1.35 -2.93
CA GLY A 546 36.50 -1.13 -1.71
C GLY A 546 35.94 0.30 -1.64
N ASN A 547 36.33 1.06 -0.61
CA ASN A 547 35.92 2.46 -0.43
C ASN A 547 36.87 3.48 -1.09
N GLY A 548 37.88 3.02 -1.83
CA GLY A 548 38.86 3.89 -2.49
C GLY A 548 38.85 3.75 -4.00
N ALA A 549 39.39 4.76 -4.67
CA ALA A 549 39.66 4.71 -6.11
C ALA A 549 40.99 5.40 -6.41
N VAL A 550 41.71 4.93 -7.43
CA VAL A 550 42.93 5.57 -7.92
C VAL A 550 42.68 6.01 -9.34
N VAL A 551 42.77 7.32 -9.59
CA VAL A 551 42.63 7.94 -10.92
C VAL A 551 44.01 8.26 -11.45
N VAL A 552 44.32 7.79 -12.65
CA VAL A 552 45.59 8.05 -13.35
C VAL A 552 45.31 8.93 -14.55
N LEU A 553 45.96 10.09 -14.59
CA LEU A 553 45.89 11.09 -15.64
C LEU A 553 47.24 11.17 -16.35
N GLY A 554 47.24 11.26 -17.67
CA GLY A 554 48.47 11.32 -18.48
C GLY A 554 49.21 9.99 -18.56
N ASN A 555 50.51 10.02 -18.81
CA ASN A 555 51.32 8.82 -19.02
C ASN A 555 52.42 8.67 -17.97
N GLY A 556 53.22 7.60 -18.09
CA GLY A 556 54.33 7.33 -17.17
C GLY A 556 55.47 8.35 -17.18
N ARG A 557 55.39 9.43 -17.98
CA ARG A 557 56.38 10.52 -18.02
C ARG A 557 55.80 11.87 -17.62
N ARG A 558 54.49 12.08 -17.80
CA ARG A 558 53.81 13.32 -17.42
C ARG A 558 52.36 13.03 -17.08
N GLY A 559 51.96 13.39 -15.86
CA GLY A 559 50.61 13.13 -15.40
C GLY A 559 50.44 13.20 -13.88
N ALA A 560 49.36 12.62 -13.39
CA ALA A 560 49.09 12.54 -11.96
C ALA A 560 48.44 11.19 -11.61
N GLN A 561 48.78 10.67 -10.43
CA GLN A 561 48.08 9.56 -9.80
C GLN A 561 47.39 10.10 -8.55
N VAL A 562 46.06 10.08 -8.55
CA VAL A 562 45.24 10.65 -7.47
C VAL A 562 44.52 9.53 -6.75
N SER A 563 44.76 9.43 -5.44
CA SER A 563 44.04 8.49 -4.57
C SER A 563 42.81 9.17 -4.00
N LEU A 564 41.68 8.51 -4.10
CA LEU A 564 40.37 8.94 -3.64
C LEU A 564 39.86 8.00 -2.56
N ARG A 565 39.10 8.56 -1.62
CA ARG A 565 38.36 7.80 -0.60
C ARG A 565 36.93 8.28 -0.50
N ARG A 566 36.01 7.36 -0.23
CA ARG A 566 34.61 7.71 0.04
C ARG A 566 34.45 8.26 1.46
N GLU A 567 33.90 9.45 1.56
CA GLU A 567 33.46 10.09 2.80
C GLU A 567 32.02 10.59 2.61
N ASN A 568 31.11 10.21 3.51
CA ASN A 568 29.67 10.53 3.41
C ASN A 568 29.07 10.16 2.04
N GLY A 569 29.48 9.00 1.50
CA GLY A 569 29.00 8.50 0.22
C GLY A 569 29.64 9.10 -1.03
N ARG A 570 30.52 10.10 -0.93
CA ARG A 570 31.18 10.76 -2.08
C ARG A 570 32.69 10.61 -2.06
N TYR A 571 33.31 10.53 -3.24
CA TYR A 571 34.77 10.52 -3.33
C TYR A 571 35.38 11.89 -2.98
N ARG A 572 36.48 11.85 -2.23
CA ARG A 572 37.32 12.99 -1.85
C ARG A 572 38.78 12.65 -2.14
N VAL A 573 39.58 13.65 -2.51
CA VAL A 573 41.02 13.46 -2.77
C VAL A 573 41.75 13.19 -1.46
N GLU A 574 42.32 11.99 -1.32
CA GLU A 574 43.08 11.56 -0.14
C GLU A 574 44.56 11.92 -0.23
N ASP A 575 45.15 11.68 -1.40
CA ASP A 575 46.55 11.95 -1.70
C ASP A 575 46.75 12.05 -3.23
N MET A 576 47.87 12.63 -3.66
CA MET A 576 48.29 12.58 -5.06
C MET A 576 49.81 12.54 -5.25
N THR A 577 50.20 11.90 -6.34
CA THR A 577 51.56 11.89 -6.85
C THR A 577 51.59 12.54 -8.23
N LEU A 578 52.35 13.62 -8.38
CA LEU A 578 52.64 14.23 -9.67
C LEU A 578 53.75 13.41 -10.35
N VAL A 579 53.54 13.06 -11.61
CA VAL A 579 54.49 12.29 -12.42
C VAL A 579 55.15 13.27 -13.38
N ALA A 580 56.41 13.64 -13.14
CA ALA A 580 57.21 14.52 -14.01
C ALA A 580 58.26 13.77 -14.85
N GLY A 581 58.39 12.46 -14.63
CA GLY A 581 59.26 11.56 -15.37
C GLY A 581 59.04 10.09 -15.00
N ALA A 582 59.83 9.20 -15.60
CA ALA A 582 59.65 7.75 -15.46
C ALA A 582 60.23 7.21 -14.16
N LEU A 583 61.26 7.86 -13.62
CA LEU A 583 61.99 7.41 -12.45
C LEU A 583 61.29 7.84 -11.14
N PRO A 584 61.49 7.12 -10.01
CA PRO A 584 60.83 7.44 -8.74
C PRO A 584 61.16 8.81 -8.16
N ASP A 585 62.37 9.31 -8.41
CA ASP A 585 62.86 10.64 -8.01
C ASP A 585 62.26 11.79 -8.84
N GLU A 586 61.67 11.47 -10.00
CA GLU A 586 60.91 12.40 -10.85
C GLU A 586 59.41 12.43 -10.48
N ARG A 587 59.05 11.89 -9.30
CA ARG A 587 57.67 11.84 -8.80
C ARG A 587 57.53 12.62 -7.50
N ILE A 588 56.49 13.45 -7.43
CA ILE A 588 56.27 14.37 -6.31
C ILE A 588 55.00 13.97 -5.56
N ALA A 589 55.15 13.41 -4.36
CA ALA A 589 54.02 13.11 -3.47
C ALA A 589 53.53 14.40 -2.79
N LEU A 590 52.48 15.01 -3.34
CA LEU A 590 52.10 16.39 -3.01
C LEU A 590 51.80 16.56 -1.52
N LYS A 591 51.01 15.68 -0.91
CA LYS A 591 50.67 15.78 0.53
C LYS A 591 51.93 15.78 1.40
N ARG A 592 52.92 14.93 1.09
CA ARG A 592 54.19 14.86 1.81
C ARG A 592 55.05 16.12 1.59
N THR A 593 55.11 16.61 0.35
CA THR A 593 55.84 17.84 0.00
C THR A 593 55.29 19.03 0.77
N ILE A 594 53.98 19.25 0.76
CA ILE A 594 53.37 20.39 1.46
C ILE A 594 53.59 20.29 2.97
N ARG A 595 53.42 19.10 3.56
CA ARG A 595 53.71 18.87 4.99
C ARG A 595 55.15 19.21 5.36
N THR A 596 56.10 18.89 4.49
CA THR A 596 57.52 19.17 4.72
C THR A 596 57.79 20.68 4.64
N GLN A 597 57.21 21.36 3.65
CA GLN A 597 57.35 22.82 3.49
C GLN A 597 56.69 23.61 4.65
N LEU A 598 55.54 23.13 5.15
CA LEU A 598 54.90 23.67 6.36
C LEU A 598 55.79 23.49 7.60
N ALA A 599 56.39 22.31 7.78
CA ALA A 599 57.29 22.04 8.90
C ALA A 599 58.58 22.87 8.84
N GLU A 600 59.04 23.22 7.64
CA GLU A 600 60.21 24.09 7.41
C GLU A 600 59.89 25.59 7.52
N GLY A 601 58.64 25.98 7.85
CA GLY A 601 58.25 27.37 8.02
C GLY A 601 58.19 28.19 6.73
N ARG A 602 58.17 27.53 5.56
CA ARG A 602 58.13 28.21 4.25
C ARG A 602 56.76 28.84 3.95
N TYR A 603 55.74 28.49 4.73
CA TYR A 603 54.40 29.06 4.68
C TYR A 603 54.02 29.53 6.09
N SER A 604 53.74 30.82 6.26
CA SER A 604 53.37 31.41 7.56
C SER A 604 52.00 30.89 8.00
N SER A 605 51.95 30.28 9.19
CA SER A 605 50.71 29.83 9.82
C SER A 605 50.11 30.91 10.73
N VAL A 606 48.81 30.79 11.03
CA VAL A 606 47.99 31.73 11.83
C VAL A 606 48.49 32.01 13.26
N SER A 607 49.62 31.44 13.73
CA SER A 607 50.04 31.56 15.14
C SER A 607 51.18 32.52 15.47
N ASP A 608 51.76 33.25 14.52
CA ASP A 608 53.01 34.00 14.80
C ASP A 608 52.84 35.50 15.10
N VAL A 609 51.60 36.02 15.17
CA VAL A 609 51.37 37.47 15.43
C VAL A 609 50.74 37.78 16.80
N GLU A 610 50.14 36.82 17.51
CA GLU A 610 49.46 37.12 18.80
C GLU A 610 50.18 36.66 20.08
N MET A 611 51.33 35.97 20.01
CA MET A 611 52.07 35.55 21.22
C MET A 611 53.21 36.49 21.67
N LEU A 612 53.51 37.57 20.93
CA LEU A 612 54.59 38.52 21.30
C LEU A 612 54.10 39.92 21.69
N ALA A 613 52.79 40.14 21.80
CA ALA A 613 52.21 41.41 22.22
C ALA A 613 51.05 41.20 23.19
N GLY A 614 51.32 40.66 24.38
CA GLY A 614 50.24 40.38 25.34
C GLY A 614 50.66 39.95 26.73
N SER A 615 51.84 40.34 27.21
CA SER A 615 52.17 40.27 28.65
C SER A 615 52.57 41.64 29.13
N GLU A 616 51.57 42.49 29.38
CA GLU A 616 51.60 43.64 30.32
C GLU A 616 50.36 44.50 30.07
N ARG A 617 49.27 44.21 30.79
CA ARG A 617 48.46 45.23 31.46
C ARG A 617 47.41 44.57 32.34
N GLU A 618 47.70 44.66 33.63
CA GLU A 618 46.72 44.61 34.71
C GLU A 618 45.64 45.70 34.52
N ASP A 619 44.45 45.31 34.98
CA ASP A 619 43.42 46.12 35.60
C ASP A 619 42.53 47.08 34.79
N LEU A 620 41.26 46.99 35.19
CA LEU A 620 40.11 47.89 35.00
C LEU A 620 39.30 47.68 33.72
N ILE A 621 38.09 47.15 33.87
CA ILE A 621 36.86 47.96 33.81
C ILE A 621 35.63 47.17 34.29
N ASP A 622 34.81 47.92 35.02
CA ASP A 622 33.52 47.65 35.62
C ASP A 622 32.44 47.06 34.71
N PHE A 623 31.52 46.37 35.40
CA PHE A 623 30.15 46.09 35.01
C PHE A 623 29.31 47.38 34.84
N ASN A 624 28.64 47.54 33.69
CA ASN A 624 27.23 47.94 33.52
C ASN A 624 27.01 48.61 32.15
N GLU A 625 26.31 47.94 31.22
CA GLU A 625 24.91 48.15 30.82
C GLU A 625 24.56 47.26 29.62
#